data_AF-A0A2Z6R8S6-F1
#
_entry.id   AF-A0A2Z6R8S6-F1
#
_cell.length_a   1.000
_cell.length_b   1.000
_cell.length_c   1.000
_cell.angle_alpha   90.00
_cell.angle_beta   90.00
_cell.angle_gamma   90.00
#
_symmetry.space_group_name_H-M   'P 1'
#
loop_
_entity.id
_entity.type
_entity.pdbx_description
1 polymer ?
#
loop_
_entity_poly.entity_id
_entity_poly.type
_entity_poly.pdbx_seq_one_letter_code
_entity_poly.pdbx_strand_id
1 'polypeptide(L)'
;MEFLKENFANWTSGNEIIDNFIQEKQLRHKFGIVFEWILFDKFIEVKEIGSGQFATAIWKEGPLRYYKNEEEWIRSSYTKVILKFLYGSENVTNEFKNKIKPYSLKRVNYGMSQNPVTKDYILVFSDGYFIHYCKKCGERYNNEEYKWCKSCHIN
;
A
#
# COMPACT_ATOMS: atom_id res chain seq x y z
N MET A 1 -20.54 -5.51 1.58
CA MET A 1 -19.83 -6.07 2.76
C MET A 1 -19.69 -7.58 2.64
N GLU A 2 -20.74 -8.29 2.22
CA GLU A 2 -20.73 -9.73 1.95
C GLU A 2 -19.66 -10.12 0.91
N PHE A 3 -19.61 -9.42 -0.22
CA PHE A 3 -18.56 -9.58 -1.23
C PHE A 3 -17.12 -9.57 -0.67
N LEU A 4 -16.78 -8.62 0.22
CA LEU A 4 -15.42 -8.56 0.78
C LEU A 4 -15.11 -9.79 1.64
N LYS A 5 -16.06 -10.20 2.49
CA LYS A 5 -15.89 -11.36 3.37
C LYS A 5 -15.76 -12.67 2.58
N GLU A 6 -16.51 -12.82 1.50
CA GLU A 6 -16.44 -13.98 0.60
C GLU A 6 -15.09 -14.08 -0.11
N ASN A 7 -14.41 -12.95 -0.31
CA ASN A 7 -13.15 -12.87 -1.06
C ASN A 7 -11.90 -12.79 -0.16
N PHE A 8 -12.01 -12.90 1.17
CA PHE A 8 -10.85 -12.85 2.07
C PHE A 8 -9.77 -13.89 1.73
N ALA A 9 -10.17 -15.09 1.29
CA ALA A 9 -9.24 -16.13 0.87
C ALA A 9 -8.40 -15.76 -0.37
N ASN A 10 -8.88 -14.82 -1.19
CA ASN A 10 -8.17 -14.37 -2.40
C ASN A 10 -7.05 -13.36 -2.09
N TRP A 11 -7.07 -12.74 -0.89
CA TRP A 11 -6.10 -11.73 -0.47
C TRP A 11 -5.21 -12.22 0.67
N THR A 12 -4.75 -13.47 0.60
CA THR A 12 -3.82 -14.03 1.58
C THR A 12 -2.37 -13.90 1.14
N SER A 13 -1.54 -13.45 2.07
CA SER A 13 -0.08 -13.43 1.99
C SER A 13 0.57 -14.74 2.42
N GLY A 14 -0.20 -15.66 3.02
CA GLY A 14 0.32 -16.81 3.75
C GLY A 14 0.89 -16.45 5.13
N ASN A 15 0.81 -15.19 5.57
CA ASN A 15 1.18 -14.76 6.90
C ASN A 15 -0.03 -14.21 7.67
N GLU A 16 -0.42 -14.90 8.73
CA GLU A 16 -1.63 -14.60 9.51
C GLU A 16 -1.68 -13.14 10.02
N ILE A 17 -0.54 -12.57 10.43
CA ILE A 17 -0.49 -11.20 10.95
C ILE A 17 -0.81 -10.18 9.85
N ILE A 18 -0.28 -10.40 8.65
CA ILE A 18 -0.50 -9.53 7.50
C ILE A 18 -1.93 -9.68 6.99
N ASP A 19 -2.42 -10.92 6.93
CA ASP A 19 -3.78 -11.22 6.48
C ASP A 19 -4.80 -10.58 7.44
N ASN A 20 -4.58 -10.69 8.75
CA ASN A 20 -5.41 -10.01 9.75
C ASN A 20 -5.37 -8.48 9.59
N PHE A 21 -4.20 -7.90 9.33
CA PHE A 21 -4.08 -6.46 9.07
C PHE A 21 -4.87 -6.02 7.84
N ILE A 22 -4.83 -6.81 6.76
CA ILE A 22 -5.56 -6.56 5.52
C ILE A 22 -7.08 -6.65 5.79
N GLN A 23 -7.54 -7.74 6.40
CA GLN A 23 -8.95 -7.95 6.73
C GLN A 23 -9.49 -6.86 7.65
N GLU A 24 -8.76 -6.47 8.70
CA GLU A 24 -9.14 -5.36 9.58
C GLU A 24 -9.35 -4.06 8.79
N LYS A 25 -8.46 -3.77 7.84
CA LYS A 25 -8.57 -2.56 7.03
C LYS A 25 -9.76 -2.63 6.07
N GLN A 26 -9.99 -3.78 5.44
CA GLN A 26 -11.15 -4.03 4.57
C GLN A 26 -12.48 -3.90 5.34
N LEU A 27 -12.56 -4.45 6.56
CA LEU A 27 -13.77 -4.37 7.41
C LEU A 27 -14.08 -2.94 7.87
N ARG A 28 -13.05 -2.11 8.10
CA ARG A 28 -13.24 -0.69 8.47
C ARG A 28 -13.63 0.18 7.27
N HIS A 29 -13.33 -0.24 6.04
CA HIS A 29 -13.57 0.56 4.83
C HIS A 29 -14.83 0.10 4.08
N LYS A 30 -15.97 0.72 4.40
CA LYS A 30 -17.27 0.35 3.80
C LYS A 30 -17.43 0.77 2.33
N PHE A 31 -16.69 1.80 1.88
CA PHE A 31 -16.81 2.38 0.55
C PHE A 31 -15.43 2.83 0.05
N GLY A 32 -15.17 2.73 -1.25
CA GLY A 32 -13.93 3.19 -1.87
C GLY A 32 -13.08 2.04 -2.40
N ILE A 33 -11.76 2.26 -2.40
CA ILE A 33 -10.78 1.31 -2.94
C ILE A 33 -10.51 0.23 -1.89
N VAL A 34 -10.50 -1.02 -2.33
CA VAL A 34 -10.18 -2.17 -1.47
C VAL A 34 -8.68 -2.17 -1.20
N PHE A 35 -8.32 -2.45 0.05
CA PHE A 35 -6.93 -2.71 0.40
C PHE A 35 -6.63 -4.18 0.17
N GLU A 36 -5.76 -4.50 -0.79
CA GLU A 36 -5.55 -5.86 -1.28
C GLU A 36 -4.18 -6.41 -0.90
N TRP A 37 -4.07 -7.74 -0.79
CA TRP A 37 -2.80 -8.41 -0.99
C TRP A 37 -2.54 -8.51 -2.49
N ILE A 38 -1.36 -8.11 -2.96
CA ILE A 38 -1.00 -8.04 -4.36
C ILE A 38 0.25 -8.87 -4.61
N LEU A 39 0.15 -9.87 -5.50
CA LEU A 39 1.31 -10.65 -5.91
C LEU A 39 2.32 -9.75 -6.65
N PHE A 40 3.61 -9.89 -6.33
CA PHE A 40 4.63 -8.99 -6.84
C PHE A 40 4.78 -9.05 -8.37
N ASP A 41 4.51 -10.20 -8.98
CA ASP A 41 4.53 -10.42 -10.44
C ASP A 41 3.41 -9.66 -11.20
N LYS A 42 2.47 -9.04 -10.48
CA LYS A 42 1.46 -8.14 -11.04
C LYS A 42 1.99 -6.73 -11.29
N PHE A 43 3.18 -6.40 -10.78
CA PHE A 43 3.87 -5.15 -11.05
C PHE A 43 4.82 -5.28 -12.24
N ILE A 44 4.73 -4.34 -13.16
CA ILE A 44 5.66 -4.18 -14.30
C ILE A 44 6.29 -2.79 -14.25
N GLU A 45 7.38 -2.62 -15.01
CA GLU A 45 8.12 -1.35 -15.07
C GLU A 45 8.52 -0.79 -13.69
N VAL A 46 8.96 -1.69 -12.78
CA VAL A 46 9.42 -1.28 -11.46
C VAL A 46 10.71 -0.47 -11.60
N LYS A 47 10.68 0.79 -11.16
CA LYS A 47 11.80 1.75 -11.23
C LYS A 47 12.02 2.40 -9.87
N GLU A 48 13.22 2.25 -9.31
CA GLU A 48 13.57 2.84 -8.02
C GLU A 48 13.56 4.38 -8.04
N ILE A 49 13.29 4.97 -6.89
CA ILE A 49 13.27 6.42 -6.67
C ILE A 49 14.33 6.77 -5.61
N GLY A 50 15.29 7.61 -6.01
CA GLY A 50 16.26 8.20 -5.08
C GLY A 50 17.09 7.16 -4.35
N SER A 51 17.11 7.20 -3.02
CA SER A 51 17.92 6.34 -2.15
C SER A 51 17.37 4.91 -1.95
N GLY A 52 16.54 4.42 -2.87
CA GLY A 52 16.08 3.02 -2.91
C GLY A 52 14.83 2.70 -2.10
N GLN A 53 14.41 3.52 -1.13
CA GLN A 53 13.25 3.19 -0.27
C GLN A 53 11.91 3.11 -1.02
N PHE A 54 11.81 3.74 -2.19
CA PHE A 54 10.61 3.78 -3.00
C PHE A 54 10.88 3.31 -4.42
N ALA A 55 9.86 2.80 -5.08
CA ALA A 55 9.83 2.60 -6.52
C ALA A 55 8.50 3.05 -7.11
N THR A 56 8.50 3.43 -8.40
CA THR A 56 7.27 3.46 -9.19
C THR A 56 7.07 2.13 -9.89
N ALA A 57 5.83 1.71 -10.08
CA ALA A 57 5.50 0.56 -10.91
C ALA A 57 4.15 0.78 -11.62
N ILE A 58 3.83 -0.09 -12.58
CA ILE A 58 2.50 -0.24 -13.14
C ILE A 58 1.91 -1.53 -12.56
N TRP A 59 0.78 -1.41 -11.86
CA TRP A 59 -0.02 -2.56 -11.42
C TRP A 59 -0.97 -2.97 -12.54
N LYS A 60 -0.72 -4.12 -13.16
CA LYS A 60 -1.48 -4.62 -14.34
C LYS A 60 -2.97 -4.72 -14.06
N GLU A 61 -3.33 -5.32 -12.94
CA GLU A 61 -4.72 -5.55 -12.55
C GLU A 61 -5.34 -4.35 -11.86
N GLY A 62 -4.54 -3.39 -11.36
CA GLY A 62 -4.96 -2.16 -10.68
C GLY A 62 -5.99 -2.33 -9.54
N PRO A 63 -6.40 -1.23 -8.90
CA PRO A 63 -7.24 -1.28 -7.69
C PRO A 63 -8.68 -1.67 -7.98
N LEU A 64 -9.26 -2.49 -7.09
CA LEU A 64 -10.69 -2.73 -7.02
C LEU A 64 -11.40 -1.62 -6.23
N ARG A 65 -12.49 -1.07 -6.77
CA ARG A 65 -13.27 -0.01 -6.13
C ARG A 65 -14.76 -0.28 -6.22
N TYR A 66 -15.47 0.00 -5.14
CA TYR A 66 -16.93 0.03 -5.15
C TYR A 66 -17.45 1.41 -5.55
N TYR A 67 -18.28 1.47 -6.59
CA TYR A 67 -18.94 2.70 -7.04
C TYR A 67 -20.39 2.71 -6.54
N LYS A 68 -20.65 3.54 -5.53
CA LYS A 68 -21.99 3.59 -4.89
C LYS A 68 -23.11 3.96 -5.85
N ASN A 69 -22.85 4.82 -6.84
CA ASN A 69 -23.87 5.28 -7.78
C ASN A 69 -24.28 4.18 -8.78
N GLU A 70 -23.36 3.27 -9.10
CA GLU A 70 -23.56 2.17 -10.04
C GLU A 70 -23.88 0.85 -9.30
N GLU A 71 -23.69 0.82 -7.98
CA GLU A 71 -23.77 -0.36 -7.12
C GLU A 71 -22.87 -1.53 -7.57
N GLU A 72 -21.78 -1.19 -8.28
CA GLU A 72 -20.88 -2.16 -8.90
C GLU A 72 -19.44 -2.08 -8.37
N TRP A 73 -18.76 -3.22 -8.47
CA TRP A 73 -17.33 -3.34 -8.20
C TRP A 73 -16.56 -3.23 -9.52
N ILE A 74 -15.74 -2.19 -9.65
CA ILE A 74 -14.97 -1.90 -10.86
C ILE A 74 -13.49 -1.99 -10.54
N ARG A 75 -12.75 -2.68 -11.42
CA ARG A 75 -11.29 -2.80 -11.34
C ARG A 75 -10.66 -1.94 -12.43
N SER A 76 -9.80 -1.01 -12.03
CA SER A 76 -8.97 -0.25 -12.98
C SER A 76 -7.80 -1.11 -13.44
N SER A 77 -7.36 -1.01 -14.69
CA SER A 77 -6.17 -1.73 -15.18
C SER A 77 -4.97 -0.80 -15.33
N TYR A 78 -3.76 -1.38 -15.36
CA TYR A 78 -2.50 -0.68 -15.67
C TYR A 78 -2.30 0.63 -14.87
N THR A 79 -2.60 0.58 -13.58
CA THR A 79 -2.55 1.76 -12.71
C THR A 79 -1.13 2.03 -12.25
N LYS A 80 -0.68 3.28 -12.36
CA LYS A 80 0.61 3.70 -11.81
C LYS A 80 0.54 3.75 -10.28
N VAL A 81 1.52 3.14 -9.63
CA VAL A 81 1.58 3.01 -8.17
C VAL A 81 2.96 3.41 -7.64
N ILE A 82 2.98 3.77 -6.36
CA ILE A 82 4.20 3.92 -5.58
C ILE A 82 4.35 2.71 -4.66
N LEU A 83 5.49 2.05 -4.74
CA LEU A 83 5.92 0.97 -3.86
C LEU A 83 6.82 1.57 -2.77
N LYS A 84 6.51 1.32 -1.50
CA LYS A 84 7.41 1.62 -0.37
C LYS A 84 7.92 0.31 0.22
N PHE A 85 9.21 0.09 0.13
CA PHE A 85 9.85 -1.08 0.73
C PHE A 85 10.01 -0.91 2.23
N LEU A 86 9.62 -1.92 2.99
CA LEU A 86 9.77 -1.96 4.43
C LEU A 86 11.00 -2.82 4.79
N TYR A 87 12.20 -2.37 4.43
CA TYR A 87 13.43 -3.16 4.64
C TYR A 87 13.58 -3.75 6.05
N GLY A 88 14.13 -4.97 6.10
CA GLY A 88 14.31 -5.77 7.31
C GLY A 88 13.00 -6.34 7.82
N SER A 89 12.06 -6.63 6.92
CA SER A 89 10.73 -7.14 7.27
C SER A 89 10.49 -8.58 6.83
N GLU A 90 11.55 -9.33 6.48
CA GLU A 90 11.40 -10.75 6.15
C GLU A 90 10.68 -11.52 7.28
N ASN A 91 10.87 -11.09 8.53
CA ASN A 91 10.23 -11.64 9.71
C ASN A 91 9.16 -10.69 10.25
N VAL A 92 7.93 -11.18 10.37
CA VAL A 92 6.80 -10.39 10.88
C VAL A 92 6.81 -10.38 12.41
N THR A 93 7.54 -9.40 12.97
CA THR A 93 7.66 -9.19 14.42
C THR A 93 6.60 -8.22 14.96
N ASN A 94 6.49 -8.09 16.29
CA ASN A 94 5.66 -7.05 16.91
C ASN A 94 6.13 -5.63 16.56
N GLU A 95 7.43 -5.43 16.34
CA GLU A 95 7.98 -4.17 15.86
C GLU A 95 7.44 -3.85 14.46
N PHE A 96 7.43 -4.84 13.56
CA PHE A 96 6.85 -4.68 12.24
C PHE A 96 5.36 -4.33 12.31
N LYS A 97 4.57 -4.98 13.17
CA LYS A 97 3.15 -4.62 13.41
C LYS A 97 3.01 -3.14 13.78
N ASN A 98 3.86 -2.65 14.69
CA ASN A 98 3.86 -1.25 15.10
C ASN A 98 4.26 -0.32 13.95
N LYS A 99 5.18 -0.73 13.07
CA LYS A 99 5.60 0.01 11.88
C LYS A 99 4.47 0.14 10.85
N ILE A 100 3.63 -0.88 10.67
CA ILE A 100 2.53 -0.84 9.68
C ILE A 100 1.22 -0.24 10.20
N LYS A 101 1.00 -0.23 11.52
CA LYS A 101 -0.21 0.31 12.17
C LYS A 101 -0.60 1.74 11.73
N PRO A 102 0.34 2.70 11.56
CA PRO A 102 -0.02 4.03 11.06
C PRO A 102 -0.62 4.03 9.65
N TYR A 103 -0.33 3.00 8.84
CA TYR A 103 -0.85 2.87 7.48
C TYR A 103 -2.27 2.30 7.43
N SER A 104 -2.78 1.70 8.52
CA SER A 104 -4.19 1.29 8.62
C SER A 104 -5.16 2.46 8.39
N LEU A 105 -4.76 3.68 8.78
CA LEU A 105 -5.60 4.88 8.72
C LEU A 105 -5.44 5.72 7.45
N LYS A 106 -4.41 5.44 6.63
CA LYS A 106 -4.14 6.22 5.40
C LYS A 106 -5.11 5.82 4.29
N ARG A 107 -5.69 6.84 3.64
CA ARG A 107 -6.70 6.72 2.55
C ARG A 107 -6.11 6.49 1.16
N VAL A 108 -4.79 6.63 1.01
CA VAL A 108 -4.09 6.56 -0.30
C VAL A 108 -3.48 5.19 -0.59
N ASN A 109 -3.83 4.17 0.19
CA ASN A 109 -3.16 2.88 0.09
C ASN A 109 -4.04 1.90 -0.69
N TYR A 110 -3.43 1.21 -1.65
CA TYR A 110 -4.07 0.16 -2.43
C TYR A 110 -3.85 -1.23 -1.85
N GLY A 111 -2.77 -1.44 -1.10
CA GLY A 111 -2.51 -2.77 -0.58
C GLY A 111 -1.13 -3.01 -0.01
N MET A 112 -0.81 -4.29 0.12
CA MET A 112 0.50 -4.81 0.47
C MET A 112 0.96 -5.85 -0.56
N SER A 113 2.27 -6.01 -0.65
CA SER A 113 2.93 -7.06 -1.43
C SER A 113 4.17 -7.53 -0.67
N GLN A 114 4.89 -8.49 -1.22
CA GLN A 114 6.18 -8.93 -0.71
C GLN A 114 7.16 -9.11 -1.86
N ASN A 115 8.37 -8.59 -1.69
CA ASN A 115 9.45 -8.83 -2.63
C ASN A 115 9.79 -10.34 -2.65
N PRO A 116 9.73 -11.03 -3.80
CA PRO A 116 9.94 -12.47 -3.85
C PRO A 116 11.39 -12.87 -3.53
N VAL A 117 12.35 -11.95 -3.70
CA VAL A 117 13.79 -12.17 -3.47
C VAL A 117 14.17 -11.81 -2.04
N THR A 118 13.96 -10.55 -1.62
CA THR A 118 14.40 -10.09 -0.28
C THR A 118 13.44 -10.49 0.83
N LYS A 119 12.22 -10.92 0.48
CA LYS A 119 11.11 -11.20 1.42
C LYS A 119 10.62 -9.98 2.21
N ASP A 120 11.12 -8.79 1.90
CA ASP A 120 10.60 -7.55 2.49
C ASP A 120 9.17 -7.29 2.03
N TYR A 121 8.33 -6.88 2.97
CA TYR A 121 6.99 -6.39 2.68
C TYR A 121 7.04 -5.01 2.04
N ILE A 122 6.05 -4.77 1.19
CA ILE A 122 5.91 -3.57 0.38
C ILE A 122 4.53 -2.99 0.65
N LEU A 123 4.47 -1.69 0.90
CA LEU A 123 3.20 -0.95 0.88
C LEU A 123 2.98 -0.35 -0.50
N VAL A 124 1.75 -0.48 -1.01
CA VAL A 124 1.37 -0.03 -2.34
C VAL A 124 0.43 1.17 -2.21
N PHE A 125 0.79 2.28 -2.84
CA PHE A 125 0.05 3.54 -2.79
C PHE A 125 -0.32 4.04 -4.19
N SER A 126 -1.30 4.95 -4.26
CA SER A 126 -1.55 5.71 -5.48
C SER A 126 -0.34 6.55 -5.90
N ASP A 127 -0.26 6.89 -7.18
CA ASP A 127 0.74 7.81 -7.73
C ASP A 127 0.71 9.21 -7.06
N GLY A 128 -0.45 9.63 -6.56
CA GLY A 128 -0.63 10.84 -5.74
C GLY A 128 0.01 10.79 -4.34
N TYR A 129 0.64 9.69 -3.92
CA TYR A 129 1.27 9.56 -2.60
C TYR A 129 2.21 10.73 -2.26
N PHE A 130 3.07 11.14 -3.21
CA PHE A 130 4.03 12.21 -2.97
C PHE A 130 3.43 13.63 -2.98
N ILE A 131 2.12 13.76 -3.16
CA ILE A 131 1.42 15.03 -2.90
C ILE A 131 1.48 15.33 -1.39
N HIS A 132 1.24 14.32 -0.55
CA HIS A 132 1.13 14.49 0.90
C HIS A 132 2.35 13.98 1.66
N TYR A 133 3.17 13.11 1.06
CA TYR A 133 4.25 12.41 1.74
C TYR A 133 5.62 12.66 1.10
N CYS A 134 6.65 12.72 1.95
CA CYS A 134 8.02 12.99 1.56
C CYS A 134 8.62 11.90 0.68
N LYS A 135 9.18 12.29 -0.47
CA LYS A 135 9.91 11.37 -1.38
C LYS A 135 11.14 10.72 -0.76
N LYS A 136 11.71 11.31 0.30
CA LYS A 136 12.93 10.80 0.97
C LYS A 136 12.63 9.77 2.06
N CYS A 137 11.69 10.07 2.97
CA CYS A 137 11.41 9.21 4.15
C CYS A 137 9.97 8.64 4.19
N GLY A 138 9.05 9.19 3.39
CA GLY A 138 7.64 8.84 3.39
C GLY A 138 6.83 9.31 4.60
N GLU A 139 7.40 10.19 5.43
CA GLU A 139 6.65 10.94 6.43
C GLU A 139 5.75 11.98 5.77
N ARG A 140 4.68 12.38 6.45
CA ARG A 140 3.80 13.43 5.92
C ARG A 140 4.58 14.74 5.84
N TYR A 141 4.39 15.48 4.77
CA TYR A 141 4.87 16.86 4.71
C TYR A 141 4.21 17.69 5.80
N ASN A 142 5.01 18.51 6.46
CA ASN A 142 4.53 19.49 7.42
C ASN A 142 3.88 20.67 6.69
N ASN A 143 4.38 20.98 5.49
CA ASN A 143 3.73 21.89 4.55
C ASN A 143 3.74 21.25 3.16
N GLU A 144 2.56 20.94 2.64
CA GLU A 144 2.39 20.22 1.37
C GLU A 144 2.64 21.10 0.13
N GLU A 145 2.49 22.42 0.25
CA GLU A 145 2.74 23.40 -0.83
C GLU A 145 4.25 23.49 -1.11
N TYR A 146 5.05 23.70 -0.06
CA TYR A 146 6.51 23.79 -0.17
C TYR A 146 7.21 22.43 -0.13
N LYS A 147 6.45 21.34 -0.02
CA LYS A 147 6.98 19.97 0.16
C LYS A 147 8.02 19.91 1.30
N TRP A 148 7.77 20.64 2.39
CA TRP A 148 8.68 20.73 3.52
C TRP A 148 8.48 19.56 4.49
N CYS A 149 9.56 18.83 4.78
CA CYS A 149 9.56 17.66 5.65
C CYS A 149 10.53 17.86 6.82
N LYS A 150 9.98 18.08 8.03
CA LYS A 150 10.76 18.38 9.24
C LYS A 150 11.84 17.33 9.50
N SER A 151 11.51 16.04 9.39
CA SER A 151 12.46 14.94 9.64
C SER A 151 13.60 14.85 8.62
N CYS A 152 13.48 15.49 7.46
CA CYS A 152 14.56 15.56 6.47
C CYS A 152 15.37 16.86 6.54
N HIS A 153 14.93 17.84 7.33
CA HIS A 153 15.59 19.14 7.48
C HIS A 153 16.19 19.36 8.87
N ILE A 154 15.84 18.52 9.84
CA ILE A 154 16.48 18.48 11.15
C ILE A 154 17.45 17.30 11.12
N ASN A 155 18.72 17.60 10.82
CA ASN A 155 19.86 16.76 11.16
C ASN A 155 20.56 17.39 12.37
#